data_AF-A0A396GPC1-F1
#
_entry.id   AF-A0A396GPC1-F1
#
_cell.length_a   1.000
_cell.length_b   1.000
_cell.length_c   1.000
_cell.angle_alpha   90.00
_cell.angle_beta   90.00
_cell.angle_gamma   90.00
#
_symmetry.space_group_name_H-M   'P 1'
#
loop_
_entity.id
_entity.type
_entity.pdbx_description
1 polymer ?
#
loop_
_entity_poly.entity_id
_entity_poly.type
_entity_poly.pdbx_seq_one_letter_code
_entity_poly.pdbx_strand_id
1 'polypeptide(L)'
;MENGLFVVKNIDEAAMILIPQTPEKMKQLVKLTFVKPFKVMPACFLTDFIDVMLMQSGLCLHKKWKVMCTEFRQEKKELIETLYKDRKLSNLPKITQPTLIIWGEQDQVFPLELELAHRLKRHLGENAQLVVVKNAGDAINMEKPKELSKIFKSFLIDSTTLPMQENLSNGRKLD
;
A
#
# COMPACT_ATOMS: atom_id res chain seq x y z
N MET A 1 -13.35 -13.56 16.61
CA MET A 1 -13.60 -13.49 15.15
C MET A 1 -12.83 -12.28 14.64
N GLU A 2 -11.56 -12.43 14.26
CA GLU A 2 -10.63 -11.28 14.12
C GLU A 2 -9.64 -11.45 12.95
N ASN A 3 -10.08 -12.03 11.82
CA ASN A 3 -9.24 -12.24 10.64
C ASN A 3 -9.69 -11.36 9.46
N GLY A 4 -9.96 -10.08 9.70
CA GLY A 4 -10.29 -9.11 8.65
C GLY A 4 -9.03 -8.64 7.91
N LEU A 5 -9.07 -8.58 6.58
CA LEU A 5 -7.97 -8.01 5.76
C LEU A 5 -7.93 -6.47 5.88
N PHE A 6 -9.05 -5.85 6.23
CA PHE A 6 -9.24 -4.41 6.38
C PHE A 6 -9.65 -4.07 7.81
N VAL A 7 -9.47 -2.81 8.23
CA VAL A 7 -9.94 -2.28 9.54
C VAL A 7 -11.47 -2.40 9.73
N VAL A 8 -12.21 -2.57 8.64
CA VAL A 8 -13.68 -2.52 8.65
C VAL A 8 -14.33 -3.84 9.08
N LYS A 9 -15.59 -3.75 9.53
CA LYS A 9 -16.30 -4.87 10.18
C LYS A 9 -16.85 -5.89 9.20
N ASN A 10 -17.07 -5.50 7.94
CA ASN A 10 -17.57 -6.39 6.88
C ASN A 10 -17.08 -5.96 5.48
N ILE A 11 -17.23 -6.87 4.51
CA ILE A 11 -16.72 -6.71 3.14
C ILE A 11 -17.43 -5.56 2.41
N ASP A 12 -18.74 -5.40 2.61
CA ASP A 12 -19.50 -4.33 1.98
C ASP A 12 -19.02 -2.95 2.46
N GLU A 13 -18.68 -2.83 3.75
CA GLU A 13 -18.08 -1.63 4.32
C GLU A 13 -16.68 -1.38 3.73
N ALA A 14 -15.88 -2.42 3.51
CA ALA A 14 -14.56 -2.30 2.86
C ALA A 14 -14.72 -1.76 1.45
N ALA A 15 -15.61 -2.37 0.66
CA ALA A 15 -15.88 -1.97 -0.71
C ALA A 15 -16.41 -0.53 -0.81
N MET A 16 -17.25 -0.11 0.15
CA MET A 16 -17.75 1.26 0.20
C MET A 16 -16.67 2.31 0.49
N ILE A 17 -15.64 1.96 1.26
CA ILE A 17 -14.54 2.87 1.58
C ILE A 17 -13.49 2.86 0.47
N LEU A 18 -13.11 1.68 -0.03
CA LEU A 18 -12.09 1.51 -1.09
C LEU A 18 -12.57 1.96 -2.47
N ILE A 19 -13.89 1.94 -2.72
CA ILE A 19 -14.53 2.43 -3.95
C ILE A 19 -15.51 3.56 -3.59
N PRO A 20 -15.02 4.72 -3.12
CA PRO A 20 -15.86 5.73 -2.50
C PRO A 20 -16.80 6.38 -3.53
N GLN A 21 -18.11 6.38 -3.23
CA GLN A 21 -19.13 7.02 -4.08
C GLN A 21 -19.53 8.41 -3.59
N THR A 22 -19.14 8.79 -2.37
CA THR A 22 -19.50 10.06 -1.76
C THR A 22 -18.26 10.77 -1.19
N PRO A 23 -18.29 12.11 -1.05
CA PRO A 23 -17.21 12.86 -0.41
C PRO A 23 -16.88 12.37 1.01
N GLU A 24 -17.88 11.91 1.77
CA GLU A 24 -17.70 11.38 3.12
C GLU A 24 -16.92 10.07 3.11
N LYS A 25 -17.22 9.18 2.16
CA LYS A 25 -16.47 7.94 1.97
C LYS A 25 -15.06 8.20 1.45
N MET A 26 -14.89 9.23 0.60
CA MET A 26 -13.56 9.68 0.18
C MET A 26 -12.74 10.20 1.38
N LYS A 27 -13.33 10.98 2.30
CA LYS A 27 -12.64 11.37 3.55
C LYS A 27 -12.20 10.18 4.36
N GLN A 28 -13.04 9.15 4.45
CA GLN A 28 -12.71 7.92 5.16
C GLN A 28 -11.53 7.22 4.50
N LEU A 29 -11.53 7.09 3.17
CA LEU A 29 -10.41 6.53 2.42
C LEU A 29 -9.10 7.30 2.66
N VAL A 30 -9.11 8.63 2.52
CA VAL A 30 -7.90 9.46 2.76
C VAL A 30 -7.37 9.31 4.19
N LYS A 31 -8.26 9.25 5.19
CA LYS A 31 -7.84 9.03 6.57
C LYS A 31 -7.22 7.65 6.81
N LEU A 32 -7.65 6.66 6.03
CA LEU A 32 -7.21 5.28 6.15
C LEU A 32 -5.90 5.04 5.38
N THR A 33 -5.70 5.74 4.26
CA THR A 33 -4.52 5.63 3.40
C THR A 33 -3.30 6.43 3.90
N PHE A 34 -3.50 7.51 4.67
CA PHE A 34 -2.44 8.44 5.09
C PHE A 34 -2.24 8.45 6.60
N VAL A 35 -0.97 8.48 7.05
CA VAL A 35 -0.65 8.66 8.48
C VAL A 35 -1.06 10.03 8.99
N LYS A 36 -0.76 11.07 8.20
CA LYS A 36 -1.13 12.45 8.52
C LYS A 36 -2.09 12.97 7.45
N PRO A 37 -3.40 12.70 7.56
CA PRO A 37 -4.36 13.26 6.65
C PRO A 37 -4.34 14.79 6.74
N PHE A 38 -4.48 15.47 5.61
CA PHE A 38 -4.50 16.93 5.53
C PHE A 38 -5.56 17.51 6.49
N LYS A 39 -5.11 18.30 7.48
CA LYS A 39 -5.94 18.73 8.64
C LYS A 39 -7.05 19.73 8.32
N VAL A 40 -6.98 20.42 7.19
CA VAL A 40 -7.98 21.42 6.77
C VAL A 40 -8.45 21.05 5.39
N MET A 41 -9.66 20.52 5.31
CA MET A 41 -10.31 20.14 4.06
C MET A 41 -11.73 20.70 4.08
N PRO A 42 -11.92 21.97 3.65
CA PRO A 42 -13.24 22.58 3.67
C PRO A 42 -14.22 21.82 2.77
N ALA A 43 -15.51 21.82 3.10
CA ALA A 43 -16.51 20.99 2.41
C ALA A 43 -16.54 21.18 0.88
N CYS A 44 -16.36 22.42 0.40
CA CYS A 44 -16.26 22.75 -1.02
C CYS A 44 -15.02 22.16 -1.70
N PHE A 45 -13.91 22.03 -0.95
CA PHE A 45 -12.68 21.46 -1.47
C PHE A 45 -12.73 19.96 -1.60
N LEU A 46 -13.73 19.22 -1.11
CA LEU A 46 -13.76 17.75 -1.25
C LEU A 46 -14.13 17.26 -2.63
N THR A 47 -15.09 17.95 -3.25
CA THR A 47 -15.33 17.88 -4.69
C THR A 47 -14.04 18.23 -5.43
N ASP A 48 -13.31 19.27 -4.99
CA ASP A 48 -12.02 19.65 -5.58
C ASP A 48 -10.81 18.83 -5.04
N PHE A 49 -10.96 17.90 -4.09
CA PHE A 49 -9.84 17.15 -3.50
C PHE A 49 -9.69 15.81 -4.16
N ILE A 50 -10.81 15.26 -4.62
CA ILE A 50 -10.83 14.34 -5.75
C ILE A 50 -10.00 14.97 -6.88
N ASP A 51 -10.16 16.26 -7.13
CA ASP A 51 -9.37 16.97 -8.15
C ASP A 51 -7.89 17.15 -7.72
N VAL A 52 -7.58 17.52 -6.47
CA VAL A 52 -6.20 17.80 -6.04
C VAL A 52 -5.33 16.54 -5.81
N MET A 53 -5.87 15.44 -5.28
CA MET A 53 -5.12 14.17 -5.19
C MET A 53 -4.79 13.59 -6.58
N LEU A 54 -5.58 13.95 -7.59
CA LEU A 54 -5.46 13.46 -8.95
C LEU A 54 -4.67 14.43 -9.84
N MET A 55 -4.54 15.72 -9.45
CA MET A 55 -3.76 16.74 -10.14
C MET A 55 -2.27 16.46 -10.24
N GLN A 56 -1.66 15.75 -9.28
CA GLN A 56 -0.22 15.46 -9.35
C GLN A 56 0.17 14.56 -10.53
N SER A 57 -0.80 13.95 -11.21
CA SER A 57 -0.58 13.07 -12.37
C SER A 57 -0.82 13.71 -13.74
N GLY A 58 -1.13 15.02 -13.82
CA GLY A 58 -1.32 15.72 -15.12
C GLY A 58 -2.53 15.26 -15.94
N LEU A 59 -3.40 14.40 -15.40
CA LEU A 59 -4.62 13.90 -16.05
C LEU A 59 -5.82 14.80 -15.74
N CYS A 60 -6.74 14.95 -16.70
CA CYS A 60 -8.05 15.57 -16.44
C CYS A 60 -8.75 14.90 -15.26
N LEU A 61 -9.12 15.72 -14.29
CA LEU A 61 -9.59 15.32 -12.96
C LEU A 61 -10.86 14.46 -13.01
N HIS A 62 -11.75 14.82 -13.92
CA HIS A 62 -12.95 14.06 -14.27
C HIS A 62 -12.66 12.63 -14.72
N LYS A 63 -11.56 12.40 -15.45
CA LYS A 63 -11.22 11.06 -15.95
C LYS A 63 -10.72 10.16 -14.83
N LYS A 64 -9.89 10.68 -13.93
CA LYS A 64 -9.28 9.85 -12.88
C LYS A 64 -10.28 9.52 -11.77
N TRP A 65 -11.21 10.42 -11.43
CA TRP A 65 -12.36 10.10 -10.59
C TRP A 65 -13.25 9.04 -11.23
N LYS A 66 -13.54 9.18 -12.53
CA LYS A 66 -14.32 8.17 -13.26
C LYS A 66 -13.66 6.80 -13.21
N VAL A 67 -12.37 6.72 -13.50
CA VAL A 67 -11.60 5.47 -13.47
C VAL A 67 -11.55 4.87 -12.07
N MET A 68 -11.40 5.67 -11.01
CA MET A 68 -11.30 5.17 -9.63
C MET A 68 -12.66 4.70 -9.11
N CYS A 69 -13.69 5.53 -9.24
CA CYS A 69 -14.96 5.36 -8.52
C CYS A 69 -16.11 4.84 -9.37
N THR A 70 -16.12 5.08 -10.68
CA THR A 70 -17.30 4.78 -11.52
C THR A 70 -17.09 3.65 -12.51
N GLU A 71 -15.91 3.56 -13.12
CA GLU A 71 -15.58 2.53 -14.10
C GLU A 71 -15.20 1.22 -13.40
N PHE A 72 -15.64 0.12 -13.99
CA PHE A 72 -15.40 -1.25 -13.52
C PHE A 72 -15.73 -1.46 -12.04
N ARG A 73 -16.77 -0.77 -11.55
CA ARG A 73 -17.14 -0.76 -10.13
C ARG A 73 -17.58 -2.15 -9.65
N GLN A 74 -18.36 -2.84 -10.46
CA GLN A 74 -18.88 -4.16 -10.11
C GLN A 74 -17.72 -5.15 -10.01
N GLU A 75 -16.81 -5.11 -10.96
CA GLU A 75 -15.60 -5.93 -11.05
C GLU A 75 -14.65 -5.65 -9.88
N LYS A 76 -14.46 -4.38 -9.48
CA LYS A 76 -13.68 -4.03 -8.29
C LYS A 76 -14.35 -4.52 -7.00
N LYS A 77 -15.68 -4.43 -6.91
CA LYS A 77 -16.42 -4.96 -5.76
C LYS A 77 -16.25 -6.48 -5.67
N GLU A 78 -16.44 -7.18 -6.77
CA GLU A 78 -16.25 -8.63 -6.88
C GLU A 78 -14.80 -9.03 -6.57
N LEU A 79 -13.80 -8.25 -6.98
CA LEU A 79 -12.40 -8.46 -6.62
C LEU A 79 -12.20 -8.36 -5.10
N ILE A 80 -12.71 -7.30 -4.45
CA ILE A 80 -12.61 -7.14 -2.99
C ILE A 80 -13.31 -8.30 -2.27
N GLU A 81 -14.49 -8.70 -2.75
CA GLU A 81 -15.20 -9.86 -2.20
C GLU A 81 -14.43 -11.16 -2.36
N THR A 82 -13.80 -11.37 -3.51
CA THR A 82 -12.99 -12.57 -3.80
C THR A 82 -11.73 -12.60 -2.95
N LEU A 83 -11.01 -11.48 -2.82
CA LEU A 83 -9.83 -11.35 -1.96
C LEU A 83 -10.14 -11.67 -0.49
N TYR A 84 -11.37 -11.39 -0.05
CA TYR A 84 -11.81 -11.70 1.30
C TYR A 84 -12.27 -13.16 1.46
N LYS A 85 -13.08 -13.67 0.51
CA LYS A 85 -13.70 -15.02 0.58
C LYS A 85 -12.70 -16.14 0.30
N ASP A 86 -11.89 -16.01 -0.75
CA ASP A 86 -11.00 -17.05 -1.26
C ASP A 86 -9.54 -16.72 -0.93
N ARG A 87 -9.17 -16.87 0.34
CA ARG A 87 -7.74 -16.91 0.73
C ARG A 87 -7.11 -18.23 0.25
N LYS A 88 -6.97 -18.41 -1.06
CA LYS A 88 -6.08 -19.44 -1.63
C LYS A 88 -4.65 -18.95 -1.47
N LEU A 89 -4.11 -19.16 -0.27
CA LEU A 89 -2.69 -18.96 0.07
C LEU A 89 -1.78 -20.01 -0.61
N SER A 90 -2.37 -21.03 -1.21
CA SER A 90 -1.67 -22.17 -1.78
C SER A 90 -1.21 -21.86 -3.21
N ASN A 91 0.10 -21.98 -3.41
CA ASN A 91 0.81 -22.00 -4.71
C ASN A 91 1.02 -20.65 -5.40
N LEU A 92 1.39 -19.60 -4.64
CA LEU A 92 2.03 -18.44 -5.28
C LEU A 92 3.35 -18.89 -5.93
N PRO A 93 3.53 -18.70 -7.25
CA PRO A 93 4.78 -19.07 -7.91
C PRO A 93 5.93 -18.27 -7.29
N LYS A 94 7.10 -18.90 -7.16
CA LYS A 94 8.30 -18.19 -6.70
C LYS A 94 8.82 -17.34 -7.85
N ILE A 95 8.94 -16.04 -7.58
CA ILE A 95 9.58 -15.10 -8.49
C ILE A 95 11.09 -15.31 -8.37
N THR A 96 11.77 -15.49 -9.51
CA THR A 96 13.22 -15.71 -9.55
C THR A 96 14.00 -14.41 -9.67
N GLN A 97 13.35 -13.32 -10.09
CA GLN A 97 13.96 -12.00 -10.21
C GLN A 97 14.19 -11.37 -8.82
N PRO A 98 15.24 -10.56 -8.65
CA PRO A 98 15.39 -9.69 -7.50
C PRO A 98 14.10 -8.88 -7.30
N THR A 99 13.53 -8.95 -6.10
CA THR A 99 12.23 -8.36 -5.80
C THR A 99 12.35 -7.38 -4.65
N LEU A 100 11.84 -6.17 -4.83
CA LEU A 100 11.76 -5.18 -3.77
C LEU A 100 10.33 -5.11 -3.24
N ILE A 101 10.18 -5.35 -1.94
CA ILE A 101 8.94 -5.13 -1.20
C ILE A 101 9.12 -3.84 -0.38
N ILE A 102 8.24 -2.87 -0.57
CA ILE A 102 8.22 -1.60 0.18
C ILE A 102 6.92 -1.57 0.95
N TRP A 103 6.98 -1.21 2.23
CA TRP A 103 5.81 -1.23 3.10
C TRP A 103 5.78 -0.03 4.05
N GLY A 104 4.60 0.54 4.29
CA GLY A 104 4.41 1.64 5.24
C GLY A 104 4.25 1.10 6.66
N GLU A 105 5.04 1.59 7.62
CA GLU A 105 4.98 1.13 9.03
C GLU A 105 3.59 1.28 9.66
N GLN A 106 2.83 2.27 9.21
CA GLN A 106 1.52 2.65 9.76
C GLN A 106 0.43 2.55 8.70
N ASP A 107 0.61 1.62 7.76
CA ASP A 107 -0.44 1.26 6.86
C ASP A 107 -1.66 0.75 7.65
N GLN A 108 -2.84 1.25 7.27
CA GLN A 108 -4.12 0.88 7.87
C GLN A 108 -5.06 0.28 6.82
N VAL A 109 -4.63 0.19 5.55
CA VAL A 109 -5.40 -0.48 4.51
C VAL A 109 -5.38 -1.98 4.74
N PHE A 110 -4.25 -2.57 5.13
CA PHE A 110 -4.14 -4.01 5.43
C PHE A 110 -3.61 -4.35 6.85
N PRO A 111 -4.17 -3.83 7.96
CA PRO A 111 -3.55 -3.67 9.31
C PRO A 111 -2.78 -4.84 9.94
N LEU A 112 -2.99 -6.07 9.47
CA LEU A 112 -2.27 -7.30 9.86
C LEU A 112 -0.87 -7.37 9.21
N GLU A 113 -0.21 -6.24 9.08
CA GLU A 113 0.34 -5.84 7.78
C GLU A 113 1.84 -6.08 7.63
N LEU A 114 2.58 -5.83 8.71
CA LEU A 114 3.94 -6.35 8.84
C LEU A 114 3.94 -7.87 8.67
N GLU A 115 2.92 -8.58 9.16
CA GLU A 115 2.86 -10.02 8.98
C GLU A 115 2.70 -10.41 7.50
N LEU A 116 1.88 -9.71 6.71
CA LEU A 116 1.75 -9.96 5.27
C LEU A 116 3.04 -9.68 4.51
N ALA A 117 3.68 -8.53 4.77
CA ALA A 117 4.96 -8.18 4.16
C ALA A 117 6.07 -9.18 4.52
N HIS A 118 6.16 -9.57 5.79
CA HIS A 118 7.10 -10.59 6.26
C HIS A 118 6.77 -11.99 5.73
N ARG A 119 5.49 -12.34 5.56
CA ARG A 119 5.08 -13.60 4.95
C ARG A 119 5.46 -13.65 3.47
N LEU A 120 5.25 -12.56 2.74
CA LEU A 120 5.65 -12.45 1.34
C LEU A 120 7.18 -12.55 1.21
N LYS A 121 7.92 -11.84 2.06
CA LYS A 121 9.39 -11.95 2.13
C LYS A 121 9.84 -13.38 2.44
N ARG A 122 9.21 -14.06 3.41
CA ARG A 122 9.51 -15.48 3.71
C ARG A 122 9.21 -16.41 2.53
N HIS A 123 8.12 -16.17 1.81
CA HIS A 123 7.73 -16.96 0.64
C HIS A 123 8.71 -16.79 -0.53
N LEU A 124 9.12 -15.55 -0.80
CA LEU A 124 10.06 -15.21 -1.87
C LEU A 124 11.52 -15.53 -1.52
N GLY A 125 11.84 -15.73 -0.25
CA GLY A 125 13.17 -16.10 0.21
C GLY A 125 14.18 -14.98 0.03
N GLU A 126 15.43 -15.33 -0.25
CA GLU A 126 16.56 -14.40 -0.27
C GLU A 126 16.51 -13.39 -1.43
N ASN A 127 15.87 -13.74 -2.54
CA ASN A 127 15.72 -12.86 -3.72
C ASN A 127 14.87 -11.62 -3.47
N ALA A 128 14.13 -11.56 -2.35
CA ALA A 128 13.34 -10.40 -1.99
C ALA A 128 14.05 -9.54 -0.94
N GLN A 129 14.03 -8.22 -1.07
CA GLN A 129 14.32 -7.31 0.04
C GLN A 129 13.03 -6.68 0.55
N LEU A 130 12.90 -6.52 1.87
CA LEU A 130 11.78 -5.82 2.48
C LEU A 130 12.29 -4.52 3.12
N VAL A 131 11.72 -3.39 2.71
CA VAL A 131 12.00 -2.07 3.29
C VAL A 131 10.73 -1.52 3.92
N VAL A 132 10.74 -1.35 5.23
CA VAL A 132 9.65 -0.71 5.98
C VAL A 132 9.95 0.77 6.15
N VAL A 133 9.08 1.61 5.62
CA VAL A 133 9.19 3.07 5.64
C VAL A 133 8.49 3.61 6.89
N LYS A 134 9.26 4.26 7.77
CA LYS A 134 8.75 4.76 9.05
C LYS A 134 7.85 5.98 8.87
N ASN A 135 6.82 6.10 9.71
CA ASN A 135 5.84 7.19 9.65
C ASN A 135 5.23 7.37 8.24
N ALA A 136 4.85 6.26 7.59
CA ALA A 136 4.18 6.23 6.29
C ALA A 136 3.06 5.18 6.30
N GLY A 137 1.94 5.48 5.63
CA GLY A 137 0.81 4.58 5.41
C GLY A 137 0.85 3.96 4.02
N ASP A 138 -0.29 3.51 3.51
CA ASP A 138 -0.44 2.89 2.18
C ASP A 138 0.08 3.78 1.04
N ALA A 139 -0.23 5.09 1.08
CA ALA A 139 0.23 6.04 0.07
C ALA A 139 1.67 6.54 0.30
N ILE A 140 2.63 5.63 0.47
CA ILE A 140 4.06 5.92 0.66
C ILE A 140 4.59 6.85 -0.43
N ASN A 141 4.13 6.68 -1.67
CA ASN A 141 4.50 7.50 -2.82
C ASN A 141 4.11 8.98 -2.65
N MET A 142 3.06 9.27 -1.89
CA MET A 142 2.63 10.63 -1.60
C MET A 142 3.20 11.16 -0.28
N GLU A 143 3.30 10.31 0.74
CA GLU A 143 3.81 10.72 2.07
C GLU A 143 5.32 10.91 2.10
N LYS A 144 6.07 10.05 1.40
CA LYS A 144 7.53 9.97 1.44
C LYS A 144 8.18 9.87 0.04
N PRO A 145 7.83 10.72 -0.94
CA PRO A 145 8.29 10.59 -2.33
C PRO A 145 9.82 10.60 -2.47
N LYS A 146 10.52 11.40 -1.66
CA LYS A 146 12.00 11.48 -1.69
C LYS A 146 12.65 10.21 -1.14
N GLU A 147 12.08 9.63 -0.08
CA GLU A 147 12.57 8.40 0.53
C GLU A 147 12.32 7.22 -0.40
N LEU A 148 11.11 7.14 -0.98
CA LEU A 148 10.76 6.14 -1.97
C LEU A 148 11.70 6.20 -3.19
N SER A 149 12.00 7.41 -3.69
CA SER A 149 12.97 7.59 -4.79
C SER A 149 14.37 7.09 -4.43
N LYS A 150 14.84 7.32 -3.19
CA LYS A 150 16.13 6.78 -2.73
C LYS A 150 16.13 5.26 -2.67
N ILE A 151 15.05 4.66 -2.16
CA ILE A 151 14.89 3.20 -2.10
C ILE A 151 14.92 2.61 -3.51
N PHE A 152 14.16 3.18 -4.45
CA PHE A 152 14.19 2.73 -5.85
C PHE A 152 15.55 2.88 -6.49
N LYS A 153 16.22 4.03 -6.31
CA LYS A 153 17.56 4.24 -6.87
C LYS A 153 18.55 3.21 -6.34
N SER A 154 18.56 2.97 -5.03
CA SER A 154 19.47 2.00 -4.45
C SER A 154 19.17 0.58 -4.96
N PHE A 155 17.89 0.20 -5.01
CA PHE A 155 17.52 -1.12 -5.50
C PHE A 155 17.76 -1.31 -7.00
N LEU A 156 17.60 -0.30 -7.85
CA LEU A 156 17.75 -0.45 -9.29
C LEU A 156 19.18 -0.21 -9.78
N ILE A 157 19.92 0.69 -9.13
CA ILE A 157 21.25 1.11 -9.55
C ILE A 157 22.30 0.29 -8.80
N ASP A 158 22.23 0.21 -7.46
CA ASP A 158 23.27 -0.45 -6.65
C ASP A 158 23.20 -1.99 -6.71
N SER A 159 22.02 -2.56 -7.00
CA SER A 159 21.85 -4.00 -7.20
C SER A 159 22.50 -4.53 -8.48
N THR A 160 22.79 -3.63 -9.43
CA THR A 160 23.55 -3.98 -10.64
C THR A 160 25.04 -4.16 -10.32
N THR A 161 25.49 -3.78 -9.11
CA THR A 161 26.90 -3.68 -8.75
C THR A 161 27.39 -4.53 -7.58
N LEU A 162 26.55 -5.26 -6.84
CA LEU A 162 27.01 -6.06 -5.70
C LEU A 162 26.40 -7.48 -5.66
N PRO A 163 27.21 -8.54 -5.52
CA PRO A 163 26.73 -9.83 -5.07
C PRO A 163 26.21 -9.68 -3.63
N MET A 164 25.04 -10.26 -3.37
CA MET A 164 24.40 -10.37 -2.05
C MET A 164 25.44 -10.74 -0.96
N GLN A 165 25.74 -9.82 -0.05
CA GLN A 165 26.48 -10.16 1.17
C GLN A 165 25.50 -10.53 2.28
N GLU A 166 25.59 -11.81 2.64
CA GLU A 166 25.05 -12.43 3.84
C GLU A 166 25.60 -11.78 5.13
N ASN A 167 24.72 -11.67 6.12
CA ASN A 167 24.97 -11.83 7.56
C ASN A 167 26.13 -11.05 8.21
N LEU A 168 25.80 -9.94 8.87
CA LEU A 168 26.58 -9.41 10.00
C LEU A 168 25.69 -9.15 11.22
N SER A 169 25.53 -10.16 12.07
CA SER A 169 25.60 -9.96 13.51
C SER A 169 25.94 -11.28 14.22
N ASN A 170 27.21 -11.66 14.16
CA ASN A 170 27.80 -12.55 15.16
C ASN A 170 28.63 -11.69 16.12
N GLY A 171 28.22 -11.73 17.39
CA GLY A 171 29.02 -11.60 18.62
C GLY A 171 30.08 -10.51 18.73
N ARG A 172 29.89 -9.63 19.73
CA ARG A 172 30.99 -9.29 20.65
C ARG A 172 30.50 -9.32 22.09
N LYS A 173 31.12 -10.23 22.84
CA LYS A 173 31.26 -10.24 24.30
C LYS A 173 32.76 -10.04 24.57
N LEU A 174 33.07 -9.47 25.75
CA LEU A 174 34.37 -9.07 26.30
C LEU A 174 34.79 -7.67 25.82
N ASP A 175 35.08 -6.71 26.71
CA ASP A 175 35.64 -6.84 28.07
C ASP A 175 34.66 -6.55 29.23
#